data_AF-Q6VBM1-F1
#
_entry.id   AF-Q6VBM1-F1
#
_cell.length_a   1.000
_cell.length_b   1.000
_cell.length_c   1.000
_cell.angle_alpha   90.00
_cell.angle_beta   90.00
_cell.angle_gamma   90.00
#
_symmetry.space_group_name_H-M   'P 1'
#
loop_
_entity.id
_entity.type
_entity.pdbx_description
1 polymer ?
#
loop_
_entity_poly.entity_id
_entity_poly.type
_entity_poly.pdbx_seq_one_letter_code
_entity_poly.pdbx_strand_id
1 'polypeptide(L)' 'SEGNAMAFCIFEYVYFARPDSIFENQMVYTVRYRCGQQLAIEAPVDADLVSTVPESATPAALGYAT' A
#
# COMPACT_ATOMS: atom_id res chain seq x y z
N SER A 1 -1.62 34.49 -7.79
CA SER A 1 -1.67 33.26 -8.58
C SER A 1 -1.91 32.13 -7.61
N GLU A 2 -3.17 31.67 -7.49
CA GLU A 2 -3.49 30.48 -6.70
C GLU A 2 -2.69 29.32 -7.31
N GLY A 3 -1.72 28.81 -6.53
CA GLY A 3 -0.85 27.73 -6.98
C GLY A 3 -1.71 26.50 -7.24
N ASN A 4 -1.59 25.96 -8.45
CA ASN A 4 -2.27 24.73 -8.86
C ASN A 4 -1.94 23.64 -7.83
N ALA A 5 -2.92 23.22 -7.03
CA ALA A 5 -2.74 22.12 -6.09
C ALA A 5 -2.47 20.86 -6.91
N MET A 6 -1.23 20.36 -6.84
CA MET A 6 -0.84 19.13 -7.51
C MET A 6 -1.62 17.97 -6.88
N ALA A 7 -2.59 17.42 -7.62
CA ALA A 7 -3.33 16.23 -7.21
C ALA A 7 -2.67 15.00 -7.84
N PHE A 8 -1.80 14.33 -7.07
CA PHE A 8 -1.22 13.06 -7.50
C PHE A 8 -2.26 11.93 -7.43
N CYS A 9 -2.25 11.04 -8.41
CA CYS A 9 -3.21 9.94 -8.48
C CYS A 9 -2.87 8.87 -7.43
N ILE A 10 -3.71 8.74 -6.40
CA ILE A 10 -3.52 7.74 -5.34
C ILE A 10 -3.49 6.30 -5.85
N PHE A 11 -4.14 6.01 -7.00
CA PHE A 11 -4.14 4.67 -7.58
C PHE A 11 -2.77 4.20 -8.08
N GLU A 12 -1.81 5.12 -8.25
CA GLU A 12 -0.41 4.76 -8.49
C GLU A 12 0.17 3.99 -7.29
N TYR A 13 -0.09 4.45 -6.07
CA TYR A 13 0.31 3.74 -4.85
C TYR A 13 -0.48 2.46 -4.63
N VAL A 14 -1.77 2.44 -4.95
CA VAL A 14 -2.65 1.28 -4.69
C VAL A 14 -2.40 0.13 -5.66
N TYR A 15 -2.29 0.40 -6.96
CA TYR A 15 -2.35 -0.67 -7.96
C TYR A 15 -1.46 -0.46 -9.19
N PHE A 16 -1.50 0.71 -9.83
CA PHE A 16 -0.93 0.88 -11.17
C PHE A 16 0.59 0.81 -11.22
N ALA A 17 1.27 1.45 -10.28
CA ALA A 17 2.72 1.48 -10.31
C ALA A 17 3.32 0.15 -9.87
N ARG A 18 4.52 -0.12 -10.40
CA ARG A 18 5.35 -1.22 -9.92
C ARG A 18 5.78 -0.97 -8.46
N PRO A 19 5.97 -2.02 -7.65
CA PRO A 19 6.37 -1.86 -6.26
C PRO A 19 7.70 -1.12 -6.06
N ASP A 20 8.61 -1.16 -7.05
CA ASP A 20 9.91 -0.49 -7.02
C ASP A 20 9.85 0.99 -7.46
N SER A 21 8.69 1.49 -7.90
CA SER A 21 8.50 2.90 -8.25
C SER A 21 8.56 3.79 -7.01
N ILE A 22 9.06 5.02 -7.19
CA ILE A 22 9.17 6.05 -6.16
C ILE A 22 8.37 7.28 -6.60
N PHE A 23 7.41 7.69 -5.78
CA PHE A 23 6.66 8.94 -5.93
C PHE A 23 6.73 9.72 -4.63
N GLU A 24 6.88 11.04 -4.70
CA GLU A 24 6.90 11.92 -3.52
C GLU A 24 7.87 11.42 -2.42
N ASN A 25 9.04 10.91 -2.83
CA ASN A 25 10.05 10.33 -1.94
C ASN A 25 9.60 9.06 -1.17
N GLN A 26 8.52 8.41 -1.61
CA GLN A 26 7.99 7.17 -1.05
C GLN A 26 8.03 6.05 -2.07
N MET A 27 8.59 4.90 -1.69
CA MET A 27 8.56 3.68 -2.50
C MET A 27 7.17 3.03 -2.39
N VAL A 28 6.59 2.67 -3.54
CA VAL A 28 5.24 2.07 -3.63
C VAL A 28 5.13 0.80 -2.78
N TYR A 29 6.16 -0.05 -2.77
CA TYR A 29 6.23 -1.23 -1.89
C TYR A 29 6.03 -0.86 -0.42
N THR A 30 6.75 0.14 0.08
CA THR A 30 6.67 0.58 1.48
C THR A 30 5.31 1.15 1.82
N VAL A 31 4.69 1.90 0.90
CA VAL A 31 3.34 2.43 1.10
C VAL A 31 2.33 1.29 1.23
N ARG A 32 2.33 0.32 0.29
CA ARG A 32 1.43 -0.84 0.34
C ARG A 32 1.63 -1.68 1.60
N TYR A 33 2.89 -1.86 2.03
CA TYR A 33 3.21 -2.56 3.28
C TYR A 33 2.59 -1.85 4.50
N ARG A 34 2.75 -0.53 4.62
CA ARG A 34 2.13 0.27 5.69
C ARG A 34 0.60 0.24 5.64
N CYS A 35 0.01 0.23 4.45
CA CYS A 35 -1.45 0.05 4.31
C CYS A 35 -1.90 -1.30 4.88
N GLY A 36 -1.11 -2.37 4.69
CA GLY A 36 -1.34 -3.66 5.31
C GLY A 36 -1.34 -3.60 6.84
N GLN A 37 -0.32 -2.96 7.42
CA GLN A 37 -0.22 -2.75 8.86
C GLN A 37 -1.40 -1.95 9.41
N GLN A 38 -1.79 -0.90 8.70
CA GLN A 38 -2.94 -0.08 9.08
C GLN A 38 -4.25 -0.88 9.04
N LEU A 39 -4.42 -1.75 8.04
CA LEU A 39 -5.59 -2.62 7.94
C LEU A 39 -5.66 -3.64 9.09
N ALA A 40 -4.51 -4.16 9.56
CA ALA A 40 -4.48 -5.05 10.73
C ALA A 40 -4.90 -4.33 12.03
N ILE A 41 -4.62 -3.03 12.15
CA ILE A 41 -5.06 -2.21 13.29
C ILE A 41 -6.57 -1.90 13.19
N GLU A 42 -7.05 -1.53 12.01
CA GLU A 42 -8.44 -1.10 11.81
C GLU A 42 -9.42 -2.28 11.79
N ALA A 43 -9.00 -3.42 11.27
CA ALA A 43 -9.83 -4.61 11.09
C ALA A 43 -9.04 -5.89 11.38
N PRO A 44 -8.65 -6.12 12.65
CA PRO A 44 -8.02 -7.38 13.05
C PRO A 44 -9.01 -8.55 12.94
N VAL A 45 -8.49 -9.75 12.68
CA VAL A 45 -9.26 -10.99 12.67
C VAL A 45 -8.47 -12.10 13.35
N ASP A 46 -9.18 -12.99 14.04
CA ASP A 46 -8.61 -14.24 14.54
C ASP A 46 -8.55 -15.25 13.39
N ALA A 47 -7.37 -15.44 12.81
CA ALA A 47 -7.14 -16.31 11.66
C ALA A 47 -5.78 -17.00 11.76
N ASP A 48 -5.71 -18.21 11.21
CA ASP A 48 -4.49 -19.03 11.25
C ASP A 48 -3.46 -18.64 10.18
N LEU A 49 -3.90 -18.00 9.09
CA LEU A 49 -3.07 -17.72 7.93
C LEU A 49 -3.52 -16.45 7.20
N VAL A 50 -2.54 -15.66 6.76
CA VAL A 50 -2.72 -14.56 5.81
C VAL A 50 -2.10 -14.97 4.48
N SER A 51 -2.85 -14.85 3.39
CA SER A 51 -2.39 -15.15 2.03
C SER A 51 -2.59 -13.95 1.11
N THR A 52 -1.73 -13.83 0.09
CA THR A 52 -1.80 -12.77 -0.90
C THR A 52 -2.35 -13.25 -2.23
N VAL A 53 -3.07 -12.38 -2.93
CA VAL A 53 -3.24 -12.51 -4.38
C VAL A 53 -1.94 -12.03 -5.06
N PRO A 54 -1.36 -12.81 -5.98
CA PRO A 54 -0.05 -12.49 -6.53
C PRO A 54 0.08 -11.11 -7.17
N GLU A 55 1.31 -10.62 -7.01
CA GLU A 55 1.95 -9.42 -7.55
C GLU A 55 1.66 -8.11 -6.81
N SER A 56 0.47 -7.54 -6.94
CA SER A 56 0.21 -6.20 -6.43
C SER A 56 -0.07 -6.15 -4.93
N ALA A 57 -0.72 -7.18 -4.38
CA ALA A 57 -1.17 -7.25 -2.98
C ALA A 57 -0.13 -7.83 -2.01
N THR A 58 0.95 -8.44 -2.51
CA THR A 58 1.97 -9.11 -1.69
C THR A 58 2.51 -8.22 -0.56
N PRO A 59 2.89 -6.95 -0.79
CA PRO A 59 3.40 -6.10 0.29
C PRO A 59 2.33 -5.81 1.35
N ALA A 60 1.07 -5.61 0.94
CA ALA A 60 -0.03 -5.33 1.87
C ALA A 60 -0.38 -6.55 2.72
N ALA A 61 -0.41 -7.75 2.13
CA ALA A 61 -0.61 -8.99 2.89
C ALA A 61 0.54 -9.23 3.90
N LEU A 62 1.79 -8.98 3.49
CA LEU A 62 2.94 -9.07 4.39
C LEU A 62 2.85 -8.07 5.55
N GLY A 63 2.36 -6.85 5.30
CA GLY A 63 2.16 -5.85 6.36
C GLY A 63 0.98 -6.16 7.28
N TYR A 64 -0.07 -6.81 6.78
CA TYR A 64 -1.21 -7.24 7.60
C TYR A 64 -0.84 -8.40 8.54
N ALA A 65 0.09 -9.26 8.13
CA ALA A 65 0.49 -10.45 8.88
C ALA A 65 1.48 -10.17 10.03
N THR A 66 1.95 -8.93 10.19
CA THR A 66 2.89 -8.51 11.26
C THR A 66 2.19 -7.83 12.42
#